data_AF-A0A2J8VU39-F1
#
_entry.id   AF-A0A2J8VU39-F1
#
_cell.length_a   1.000
_cell.length_b   1.000
_cell.length_c   1.000
_cell.angle_alpha   90.00
_cell.angle_beta   90.00
_cell.angle_gamma   90.00
#
_symmetry.space_group_name_H-M   'P 1'
#
loop_
_entity.id
_entity.type
_entity.pdbx_description
1 polymer ?
#
loop_
_entity_poly.entity_id
_entity_poly.type
_entity_poly.pdbx_seq_one_letter_code
_entity_poly.pdbx_strand_id
1 'polypeptide(L)'
;YKFPKNVNWEYKTDTDLYEFAKCKAYPTSICFSPDGKKIATIGSDRKVRIFKFLTGKLMRVFDESLSMFTELQQMRQQLPDMEFGRRMAVERELEKVDAVRLINIVFDETGHFVLYGTMLGIKVINVETNRG
;
A
#
# COMPACT_ATOMS: atom_id res chain seq x y z
N TYR A 1 21.95 -4.13 -22.27
CA TYR A 1 21.39 -3.82 -20.94
C TYR A 1 22.51 -3.95 -19.91
N LYS A 2 22.84 -2.90 -19.15
CA LYS A 2 23.87 -2.95 -18.10
C LYS A 2 23.16 -2.82 -16.76
N PHE A 3 23.53 -3.68 -15.81
CA PHE A 3 22.93 -3.65 -14.49
C PHE A 3 23.23 -2.30 -13.79
N PRO A 4 22.25 -1.67 -13.13
CA PRO A 4 22.42 -0.36 -12.49
C PRO A 4 23.51 -0.40 -11.42
N LYS A 5 24.38 0.60 -11.40
CA LYS A 5 25.51 0.68 -10.45
C LYS A 5 25.13 1.30 -9.09
N ASN A 6 23.95 1.87 -9.00
CA ASN A 6 23.46 2.66 -7.87
C ASN A 6 22.48 1.88 -7.00
N VAL A 7 22.44 0.56 -7.12
CA VAL A 7 21.62 -0.32 -6.29
C VAL A 7 22.50 -1.35 -5.59
N ASN A 8 22.11 -1.78 -4.39
CA ASN A 8 22.89 -2.65 -3.50
C ASN A 8 22.42 -4.12 -3.60
N TRP A 9 22.16 -4.62 -4.80
CA TRP A 9 21.81 -6.02 -5.05
C TRP A 9 22.31 -6.42 -6.44
N GLU A 10 22.63 -7.70 -6.62
CA GLU A 10 23.15 -8.24 -7.88
C GLU A 10 22.12 -9.16 -8.55
N TYR A 11 21.42 -9.97 -7.75
CA TYR A 11 20.37 -10.87 -8.22
C TYR A 11 19.00 -10.40 -7.76
N LYS A 12 17.97 -10.65 -8.58
CA LYS A 12 16.59 -10.33 -8.19
C LYS A 12 16.13 -11.12 -6.95
N THR A 13 16.72 -12.29 -6.70
CA THR A 13 16.49 -13.11 -5.50
C THR A 13 16.95 -12.44 -4.21
N ASP A 14 17.85 -11.46 -4.30
CA ASP A 14 18.32 -10.68 -3.16
C ASP A 14 17.32 -9.57 -2.79
N THR A 15 16.23 -9.44 -3.54
CA THR A 15 15.20 -8.41 -3.36
C THR A 15 13.85 -9.04 -3.08
N ASP A 16 12.88 -8.22 -2.68
CA ASP A 16 11.47 -8.61 -2.57
C ASP A 16 10.65 -8.03 -3.73
N LEU A 17 11.28 -7.66 -4.85
CA LEU A 17 10.61 -7.05 -6.00
C LEU A 17 9.61 -7.99 -6.69
N TYR A 18 9.71 -9.30 -6.45
CA TYR A 18 8.76 -10.32 -6.92
C TYR A 18 7.48 -10.41 -6.08
N GLU A 19 7.34 -9.61 -5.03
CA GLU A 19 6.18 -9.65 -4.14
C GLU A 19 4.84 -9.57 -4.89
N PHE A 20 4.72 -8.66 -5.86
CA PHE A 20 3.52 -8.52 -6.68
C PHE A 20 3.20 -9.78 -7.49
N ALA A 21 4.22 -10.42 -8.07
CA ALA A 21 4.04 -11.66 -8.83
C ALA A 21 3.56 -12.82 -7.94
N LYS A 22 4.07 -12.93 -6.71
CA LYS A 22 3.61 -13.93 -5.73
C LYS A 22 2.13 -13.74 -5.38
N CYS A 23 1.70 -12.49 -5.21
CA CYS A 23 0.32 -12.16 -4.88
C CYS A 23 -0.62 -12.12 -6.10
N LYS A 24 -0.11 -12.39 -7.32
CA LYS A 24 -0.86 -12.19 -8.58
C LYS A 24 -1.48 -10.79 -8.68
N ALA A 25 -0.77 -9.80 -8.13
CA ALA A 25 -1.17 -8.41 -8.08
C ALA A 25 -0.23 -7.57 -8.94
N TYR A 26 -0.61 -6.32 -9.20
CA TYR A 26 0.25 -5.35 -9.86
C TYR A 26 0.15 -3.99 -9.15
N PRO A 27 1.24 -3.20 -9.12
CA PRO A 27 1.20 -1.86 -8.55
C PRO A 27 0.35 -0.95 -9.45
N THR A 28 -0.54 -0.19 -8.83
CA THR A 28 -1.41 0.77 -9.53
C THR A 28 -0.95 2.21 -9.34
N SER A 29 -0.29 2.50 -8.20
CA SER A 29 0.37 3.78 -7.95
C SER A 29 1.69 3.56 -7.22
N ILE A 30 2.65 4.46 -7.47
CA ILE A 30 4.02 4.42 -6.93
C ILE A 30 4.47 5.83 -6.58
N CYS A 31 5.13 5.97 -5.43
CA CYS A 31 5.72 7.24 -4.99
C CYS A 31 7.06 6.98 -4.32
N PHE A 32 8.05 7.82 -4.60
CA PHE A 32 9.32 7.83 -3.89
C PHE A 32 9.22 8.75 -2.68
N SER A 33 9.91 8.39 -1.59
CA SER A 33 10.13 9.35 -0.51
C SER A 33 10.98 10.53 -1.01
N PRO A 34 10.86 11.73 -0.41
CA PRO A 34 11.64 12.90 -0.82
C PRO A 34 13.16 12.66 -0.80
N ASP A 35 13.66 11.82 0.12
CA ASP A 35 15.07 11.43 0.20
C ASP A 35 15.48 10.31 -0.78
N GLY A 36 14.54 9.79 -1.57
CA GLY A 36 14.74 8.72 -2.55
C GLY A 36 15.05 7.34 -1.96
N LYS A 37 15.04 7.18 -0.63
CA LYS A 37 15.45 5.92 0.02
C LYS A 37 14.32 4.90 0.11
N LYS A 38 13.07 5.33 0.00
CA LYS A 38 11.89 4.48 0.11
C LYS A 38 11.01 4.60 -1.12
N ILE A 39 10.30 3.52 -1.41
CA ILE A 39 9.22 3.49 -2.40
C ILE A 39 7.95 3.05 -1.68
N ALA A 40 6.88 3.81 -1.83
CA ALA A 40 5.53 3.41 -1.46
C ALA A 40 4.78 3.00 -2.72
N THR A 41 4.06 1.89 -2.64
CA THR A 41 3.20 1.40 -3.72
C THR A 41 1.85 0.99 -3.16
N ILE A 42 0.80 1.13 -3.96
CA ILE A 42 -0.49 0.48 -3.71
C ILE A 42 -0.76 -0.51 -4.84
N GLY A 43 -1.23 -1.69 -4.49
CA GLY A 43 -1.51 -2.78 -5.42
C GLY A 43 -2.99 -2.93 -5.74
N SER A 44 -3.26 -3.62 -6.86
CA SER A 44 -4.60 -4.09 -7.23
C SER A 44 -5.23 -5.00 -6.17
N ASP A 45 -4.43 -5.57 -5.27
CA ASP A 45 -4.86 -6.38 -4.12
C ASP A 45 -5.18 -5.55 -2.86
N ARG A 46 -5.30 -4.22 -3.00
CA ARG A 46 -5.53 -3.26 -1.91
C ARG A 46 -4.46 -3.29 -0.81
N LYS A 47 -3.26 -3.77 -1.11
CA LYS A 47 -2.15 -3.74 -0.17
C LYS A 47 -1.20 -2.59 -0.49
N VAL A 48 -0.88 -1.82 0.53
CA VAL A 48 0.18 -0.82 0.46
C VAL A 48 1.50 -1.47 0.86
N ARG A 49 2.54 -1.28 0.05
CA ARG A 49 3.85 -1.87 0.27
C ARG A 49 4.92 -0.80 0.25
N ILE A 50 5.79 -0.86 1.25
CA ILE A 50 6.90 0.08 1.41
C ILE A 50 8.20 -0.69 1.21
N PHE A 51 9.04 -0.25 0.29
CA PHE A 51 10.32 -0.86 -0.02
C PHE A 51 11.47 0.07 0.31
N LYS A 52 12.62 -0.49 0.70
CA LYS A 52 13.91 0.20 0.62
C LYS A 52 14.34 0.22 -0.83
N PHE A 53 14.53 1.40 -1.42
CA PHE A 53 14.85 1.54 -2.83
C PHE A 53 16.16 0.83 -3.19
N LEU A 54 17.24 1.14 -2.46
CA LEU A 54 18.59 0.66 -2.79
C LEU A 54 18.71 -0.86 -2.72
N THR A 55 18.00 -1.52 -1.79
CA THR A 55 18.09 -2.97 -1.60
C THR A 55 16.93 -3.74 -2.27
N GLY A 56 15.90 -3.04 -2.74
CA GLY A 56 14.67 -3.66 -3.23
C GLY A 56 13.95 -4.51 -2.18
N LYS A 57 14.24 -4.32 -0.89
CA LYS A 57 13.68 -5.12 0.22
C LYS A 57 12.37 -4.53 0.72
N LEU A 58 11.41 -5.38 1.00
CA LEU A 58 10.12 -5.01 1.57
C LEU A 58 10.30 -4.64 3.04
N MET A 59 9.89 -3.43 3.41
CA MET A 59 9.93 -2.92 4.77
C MET A 59 8.63 -3.18 5.51
N ARG A 60 7.49 -2.91 4.85
CA ARG A 60 6.15 -2.91 5.45
C ARG A 60 5.09 -3.27 4.42
N VAL A 61 4.02 -3.90 4.91
CA VAL A 61 2.79 -4.16 4.16
C VAL A 61 1.61 -3.70 5.03
N PHE A 62 0.71 -2.91 4.47
CA PHE A 62 -0.57 -2.55 5.07
C PHE A 62 -1.68 -3.18 4.24
N ASP A 63 -2.52 -3.95 4.91
CA ASP A 63 -3.66 -4.61 4.29
C ASP A 63 -4.90 -3.71 4.39
N GLU A 64 -5.38 -3.20 3.26
CA GLU A 64 -6.60 -2.39 3.17
C GLU A 64 -7.70 -3.16 2.42
N SER A 65 -7.68 -4.49 2.50
CA SER A 65 -8.73 -5.35 1.96
C SER A 65 -10.04 -5.19 2.73
N LEU A 66 -11.15 -5.48 2.05
CA LEU A 66 -12.48 -5.48 2.67
C LEU A 66 -12.61 -6.51 3.80
N SER A 67 -11.88 -7.63 3.73
CA SER A 67 -11.74 -8.59 4.82
C SER A 67 -11.12 -7.95 6.05
N MET A 68 -10.02 -7.22 5.89
CA MET A 68 -9.35 -6.54 7.00
C MET A 68 -10.26 -5.50 7.66
N PHE A 69 -11.00 -4.71 6.87
CA PHE A 69 -11.97 -3.76 7.42
C PHE A 69 -13.10 -4.44 8.20
N THR A 70 -13.54 -5.62 7.75
CA THR A 70 -14.57 -6.41 8.45
C THR A 70 -14.06 -6.88 9.81
N GLU A 71 -12.83 -7.40 9.86
CA GLU A 71 -12.17 -7.82 11.11
C GLU A 71 -11.97 -6.64 12.06
N LEU A 72 -11.47 -5.50 11.55
CA LEU A 72 -11.29 -4.28 12.34
C LEU A 72 -12.61 -3.79 12.94
N GLN A 73 -13.70 -3.77 12.17
CA GLN A 73 -15.02 -3.36 12.64
C GLN A 73 -15.52 -4.27 13.77
N GLN A 74 -15.28 -5.58 13.69
CA GLN A 74 -15.65 -6.55 14.74
C GLN A 74 -14.80 -6.39 16.00
N MET A 75 -13.49 -6.15 15.84
CA MET A 75 -12.59 -5.95 16.98
C MET A 75 -12.88 -4.64 17.71
N ARG A 76 -13.14 -3.57 16.95
CA ARG A 76 -13.47 -2.26 17.48
C ARG A 76 -14.30 -1.52 16.44
N GLN A 77 -15.55 -1.20 16.79
CA GLN A 77 -16.44 -0.46 15.90
C GLN A 77 -15.78 0.84 15.43
N GLN A 78 -15.53 0.95 14.12
CA GLN A 78 -14.94 2.14 13.49
C GLN A 78 -16.02 3.10 13.01
N LEU A 79 -17.13 2.56 12.51
CA LEU A 79 -18.29 3.30 12.01
C LEU A 79 -19.59 2.66 12.54
N PRO A 80 -20.71 3.40 12.61
CA PRO A 80 -22.03 2.80 12.83
C PRO A 80 -22.32 1.72 11.78
N ASP A 81 -22.96 0.62 12.17
CA ASP A 81 -23.09 -0.58 11.30
C ASP A 81 -23.78 -0.30 9.97
N MET A 82 -24.80 0.55 9.97
CA MET A 82 -25.49 0.96 8.75
C MET A 82 -24.57 1.71 7.78
N GLU A 83 -23.73 2.61 8.29
CA GLU A 83 -22.77 3.35 7.48
C GLU A 83 -21.66 2.43 6.97
N PHE A 84 -21.13 1.57 7.85
CA PHE A 84 -20.10 0.58 7.49
C PHE A 84 -20.60 -0.33 6.36
N GLY A 85 -21.80 -0.91 6.51
CA GLY A 85 -22.42 -1.76 5.50
C GLY A 85 -22.62 -1.05 4.16
N ARG A 86 -23.04 0.23 4.19
CA ARG A 86 -23.17 1.04 2.97
C ARG A 86 -21.82 1.24 2.28
N ARG A 87 -20.76 1.59 3.02
CA ARG A 87 -19.41 1.77 2.44
C ARG A 87 -18.86 0.46 1.88
N MET A 88 -19.05 -0.67 2.59
CA MET A 88 -18.65 -2.01 2.11
C MET A 88 -19.33 -2.37 0.79
N ALA A 89 -20.62 -2.07 0.65
CA ALA A 89 -21.36 -2.34 -0.58
C ALA A 89 -20.81 -1.53 -1.76
N VAL A 90 -20.52 -0.24 -1.54
CA VAL A 90 -19.91 0.62 -2.57
C VAL A 90 -18.53 0.10 -2.97
N GLU A 91 -17.68 -0.22 -2.01
CA GLU A 91 -16.34 -0.73 -2.31
C GLU A 91 -16.34 -2.05 -3.09
N ARG A 92 -17.30 -2.95 -2.84
CA ARG A 92 -17.45 -4.19 -3.63
C ARG A 92 -17.80 -3.92 -5.09
N GLU A 93 -18.66 -2.94 -5.36
CA GLU A 93 -18.96 -2.54 -6.74
C GLU A 93 -17.74 -1.89 -7.40
N LEU A 94 -16.96 -1.11 -6.65
CA LEU A 94 -15.70 -0.51 -7.13
C LEU A 94 -14.63 -1.58 -7.47
N GLU A 95 -14.59 -2.71 -6.75
CA GLU A 95 -13.69 -3.82 -7.09
C GLU A 95 -14.02 -4.46 -8.44
N LYS A 96 -15.32 -4.58 -8.78
CA LYS A 96 -15.75 -5.21 -10.05
C LYS A 96 -15.29 -4.42 -11.28
N VAL A 97 -15.13 -3.10 -11.14
CA VAL A 97 -14.68 -2.20 -12.22
C VAL A 97 -13.19 -1.88 -12.12
N ASP A 98 -12.48 -2.52 -11.19
CA ASP A 98 -11.05 -2.33 -10.93
C ASP A 98 -10.71 -0.85 -10.66
N ALA A 99 -11.57 -0.16 -9.88
CA ALA A 99 -11.38 1.26 -9.53
C ALA A 99 -10.23 1.48 -8.54
N VAL A 100 -9.73 0.42 -7.88
CA VAL A 100 -8.52 0.45 -7.03
C VAL A 100 -7.32 1.02 -7.78
N ARG A 101 -7.30 0.90 -9.11
CA ARG A 101 -6.23 1.48 -9.95
C ARG A 101 -6.16 3.00 -9.95
N LEU A 102 -7.22 3.67 -9.50
CA LEU A 102 -7.32 5.13 -9.46
C LEU A 102 -6.84 5.72 -8.12
N ILE A 103 -6.50 4.86 -7.15
CA ILE A 103 -6.03 5.31 -5.84
C ILE A 103 -4.57 5.75 -5.98
N ASN A 104 -4.29 6.97 -5.53
CA ASN A 104 -2.94 7.48 -5.42
C ASN A 104 -2.36 7.23 -4.03
N ILE A 105 -1.03 7.08 -4.00
CA ILE A 105 -0.25 7.01 -2.78
C ILE A 105 0.85 8.07 -2.86
N VAL A 106 1.03 8.84 -1.79
CA VAL A 106 2.03 9.92 -1.75
C VAL A 106 2.76 9.93 -0.41
N PHE A 107 4.04 10.27 -0.44
CA PHE A 107 4.76 10.66 0.77
C PHE A 107 4.45 12.11 1.13
N ASP A 108 4.52 12.40 2.42
CA ASP A 108 4.64 13.79 2.87
C ASP A 108 6.04 14.35 2.58
N GLU A 109 6.19 15.68 2.70
CA GLU A 109 7.47 16.39 2.46
C GLU A 109 8.60 15.92 3.39
N THR A 110 8.29 15.39 4.58
CA THR A 110 9.31 14.88 5.50
C THR A 110 9.76 13.45 5.17
N GLY A 111 8.99 12.70 4.36
CA GLY A 111 9.26 11.30 4.02
C GLY A 111 8.98 10.30 5.13
N HIS A 112 8.35 10.73 6.23
CA HIS A 112 8.00 9.87 7.37
C HIS A 112 6.57 9.35 7.30
N PHE A 113 5.70 10.02 6.54
CA PHE A 113 4.30 9.67 6.41
C PHE A 113 3.95 9.32 4.97
N VAL A 114 3.02 8.38 4.85
CA VAL A 114 2.41 8.04 3.57
C VAL A 114 0.90 8.27 3.68
N LEU A 115 0.35 8.89 2.65
CA LEU A 115 -1.06 9.23 2.53
C LEU A 115 -1.69 8.50 1.35
N TYR A 116 -2.85 7.91 1.57
CA TYR A 116 -3.64 7.26 0.53
C TYR A 116 -5.13 7.14 0.94
N GLY A 117 -5.99 7.01 -0.06
CA GLY A 117 -7.42 6.81 0.15
C GLY A 117 -7.75 5.37 0.55
N THR A 118 -8.71 5.21 1.46
CA THR A 118 -9.25 3.93 1.92
C THR A 118 -10.77 4.01 2.07
N MET A 119 -11.41 2.87 2.31
CA MET A 119 -12.84 2.78 2.64
C MET A 119 -13.23 3.67 3.84
N LEU A 120 -12.35 3.81 4.83
CA LEU A 120 -12.62 4.60 6.04
C LEU A 120 -12.34 6.10 5.85
N GLY A 121 -11.68 6.49 4.75
CA GLY A 121 -11.27 7.86 4.47
C GLY A 121 -9.81 7.94 4.04
N ILE A 122 -9.20 9.11 4.18
CA ILE A 122 -7.77 9.28 3.92
C ILE A 122 -6.99 8.74 5.13
N LYS A 123 -6.07 7.83 4.88
CA LYS A 123 -5.18 7.28 5.90
C LYS A 123 -3.83 7.97 5.84
N VAL A 124 -3.26 8.27 7.02
CA VAL A 124 -1.93 8.85 7.16
C VAL A 124 -1.14 7.91 8.06
N ILE A 125 -0.07 7.31 7.54
CA ILE A 125 0.70 6.30 8.28
C ILE A 125 2.14 6.73 8.42
N ASN A 126 2.66 6.69 9.65
CA ASN A 126 4.09 6.81 9.89
C ASN A 126 4.81 5.50 9.50
N VAL A 127 5.67 5.57 8.49
CA VAL A 127 6.39 4.41 7.95
C VAL A 127 7.54 3.91 8.83
N GLU A 128 8.02 4.74 9.76
CA GLU A 128 9.08 4.37 10.71
C GLU A 128 8.50 3.63 11.91
N THR A 129 7.46 4.18 12.53
CA THR A 129 6.92 3.70 13.81
C THR A 129 5.71 2.77 13.66
N ASN A 130 5.17 2.62 12.45
CA ASN A 130 3.95 1.84 12.19
C ASN A 130 2.74 2.32 13.02
N ARG A 131 2.67 3.63 13.29
CA ARG A 131 1.56 4.27 14.01
C ARG A 131 0.85 5.22 13.06
N GLY A 132 -0.48 5.17 13.08
CA GLY A 132 -1.41 6.05 12.39
C GLY A 132 -2.57 6.36 13.32
#